data_AF-A0A2K8MS12-F1
#
_entry.id   AF-A0A2K8MS12-F1
#
_cell.length_a   1.000
_cell.length_b   1.000
_cell.length_c   1.000
_cell.angle_alpha   90.00
_cell.angle_beta   90.00
_cell.angle_gamma   90.00
#
_symmetry.space_group_name_H-M   'P 1'
#
loop_
_entity.id
_entity.type
_entity.pdbx_description
1 polymer ?
#
loop_
_entity_poly.entity_id
_entity_poly.type
_entity_poly.pdbx_seq_one_letter_code
_entity_poly.pdbx_strand_id
1 'polypeptide(L)' 'MSEDDEALVFQIARELIAQHGDDVATVLQLKIDALRASGNLEQLSAWFVIRNAVALTLESDGTLH' A
#
# COMPACT_ATOMS: atom_id res chain seq x y z
N MET A 1 7.96 -8.75 10.94
CA MET A 1 7.93 -7.28 11.06
C MET A 1 7.97 -6.95 12.53
N SER A 2 8.77 -5.97 12.92
CA SER A 2 8.66 -5.34 14.23
C SER A 2 7.42 -4.42 14.26
N GLU A 3 6.97 -4.03 15.45
CA GLU A 3 5.87 -3.06 15.60
C GLU A 3 6.22 -1.71 14.92
N ASP A 4 7.49 -1.33 14.93
CA ASP A 4 7.99 -0.13 14.23
C ASP A 4 7.88 -0.25 12.70
N ASP A 5 8.16 -1.43 12.13
CA ASP A 5 7.98 -1.67 10.69
C ASP A 5 6.51 -1.59 10.29
N GLU A 6 5.62 -2.07 11.15
CA GLU A 6 4.16 -2.04 10.92
C GLU A 6 3.63 -0.59 10.95
N ALA A 7 4.01 0.18 11.97
CA ALA A 7 3.65 1.59 12.07
C ALA A 7 4.12 2.39 10.84
N LEU A 8 5.35 2.13 10.38
CA LEU A 8 5.90 2.77 9.18
C LEU A 8 5.08 2.42 7.93
N VAL A 9 4.70 1.15 7.76
CA VAL A 9 3.89 0.70 6.62
C VAL A 9 2.51 1.39 6.62
N PHE A 10 1.85 1.50 7.77
CA PHE A 10 0.57 2.21 7.86
C PHE A 10 0.70 3.72 7.65
N GLN A 11 1.83 4.32 8.05
CA GLN A 11 2.11 5.72 7.72
C GLN A 11 2.25 5.91 6.20
N ILE A 12 3.04 5.08 5.54
CA ILE A 12 3.20 5.11 4.07
C ILE A 12 1.84 4.92 3.38
N ALA A 13 1.02 3.99 3.87
CA ALA A 13 -0.32 3.76 3.34
C ALA A 13 -1.19 5.03 3.41
N ARG A 14 -1.20 5.72 4.56
CA ARG A 14 -1.93 6.99 4.71
C ARG A 14 -1.39 8.09 3.80
N GLU A 15 -0.09 8.20 3.65
CA GLU A 15 0.53 9.17 2.75
C GLU A 15 0.16 8.91 1.28
N LEU A 16 0.09 7.63 0.87
CA LEU A 16 -0.33 7.25 -0.48
C LEU A 16 -1.81 7.55 -0.71
N ILE A 17 -2.68 7.27 0.28
CA ILE A 17 -4.11 7.63 0.22
C ILE A 17 -4.27 9.15 0.13
N ALA A 18 -3.54 9.92 0.95
CA ALA A 18 -3.61 11.38 0.92
C ALA A 18 -3.11 11.98 -0.42
N GLN A 19 -2.12 11.35 -1.06
CA GLN A 19 -1.57 11.81 -2.33
C GLN A 19 -2.44 11.45 -3.54
N HIS A 20 -3.05 10.26 -3.53
CA HIS A 20 -3.73 9.71 -4.70
C HIS A 20 -5.25 9.62 -4.56
N GLY A 21 -5.80 9.79 -3.35
CA GLY A 21 -7.23 9.68 -3.08
C GLY A 21 -7.78 8.34 -3.54
N ASP A 22 -8.91 8.37 -4.24
CA ASP A 22 -9.60 7.19 -4.78
C ASP A 22 -8.75 6.40 -5.79
N ASP A 23 -7.78 7.04 -6.46
CA ASP A 23 -6.92 6.40 -7.45
C ASP A 23 -5.78 5.57 -6.83
N VAL A 24 -5.62 5.60 -5.50
CA VAL A 24 -4.52 4.90 -4.80
C VAL A 24 -4.43 3.42 -5.15
N ALA A 25 -5.58 2.75 -5.33
CA ALA A 25 -5.63 1.34 -5.70
C ALA A 25 -5.05 1.09 -7.11
N THR A 26 -5.38 1.95 -8.06
CA THR A 26 -4.88 1.89 -9.44
C THR A 26 -3.39 2.15 -9.50
N VAL A 27 -2.91 3.17 -8.76
CA VAL A 27 -1.48 3.52 -8.69
C VAL A 27 -0.66 2.36 -8.12
N LEU A 28 -1.13 1.75 -7.04
CA LEU A 28 -0.47 0.58 -6.44
C LEU A 28 -0.43 -0.60 -7.40
N GLN A 29 -1.52 -0.86 -8.12
CA GLN A 29 -1.57 -1.96 -9.08
C GLN A 29 -0.56 -1.75 -10.22
N LEU A 30 -0.50 -0.55 -10.80
CA LEU A 30 0.49 -0.21 -11.84
C LEU A 30 1.94 -0.40 -11.35
N LYS A 31 2.22 -0.03 -10.10
CA LYS A 31 3.55 -0.20 -9.50
C LYS A 31 3.91 -1.68 -9.35
N ILE A 32 2.96 -2.49 -8.86
CA ILE A 32 3.12 -3.94 -8.71
C ILE A 32 3.36 -4.61 -10.06
N ASP A 33 2.60 -4.23 -11.10
CA ASP A 33 2.76 -4.79 -12.44
C ASP A 33 4.12 -4.43 -13.05
N ALA A 34 4.59 -3.19 -12.86
CA ALA A 34 5.92 -2.77 -13.29
C ALA A 34 7.06 -3.54 -12.58
N LEU A 35 6.92 -3.80 -11.28
CA LEU A 35 7.89 -4.57 -10.50
C LEU A 35 7.90 -6.05 -10.89
N ARG A 36 6.71 -6.61 -11.16
CA ARG A 36 6.57 -7.96 -11.69
C ARG A 36 7.23 -8.09 -13.07
N ALA A 37 7.00 -7.14 -13.97
CA ALA A 37 7.58 -7.14 -15.30
C ALA A 37 9.12 -6.99 -15.29
N SER A 38 9.65 -6.23 -14.34
CA SER A 38 11.10 -6.07 -14.15
C SER A 38 11.77 -7.19 -13.35
N GLY A 39 11.01 -8.16 -12.83
CA GLY A 39 11.53 -9.26 -12.03
C GLY A 39 12.08 -8.85 -10.66
N ASN A 40 11.75 -7.64 -10.18
CA ASN A 40 12.25 -7.13 -8.91
C ASN A 40 11.40 -7.64 -7.74
N LEU A 41 11.62 -8.91 -7.39
CA LEU A 41 10.82 -9.63 -6.40
C LEU A 41 10.96 -9.07 -4.98
N GLU A 42 12.11 -8.50 -4.63
CA GLU A 42 12.36 -7.90 -3.32
C GLU A 42 11.46 -6.68 -3.10
N GLN A 43 11.46 -5.75 -4.05
CA GLN A 43 10.57 -4.60 -3.99
C GLN A 43 9.11 -5.02 -4.15
N LEU A 44 8.82 -6.01 -4.98
CA LEU A 44 7.45 -6.52 -5.17
C LEU A 44 6.85 -6.98 -3.83
N SER A 45 7.62 -7.69 -2.99
CA SER A 45 7.17 -8.12 -1.67
C SER A 45 6.80 -6.94 -0.77
N ALA A 46 7.64 -5.90 -0.72
CA ALA A 46 7.36 -4.71 0.09
C ALA A 46 6.09 -3.97 -0.36
N TRP A 47 5.90 -3.83 -1.68
CA TRP A 47 4.72 -3.17 -2.23
C TRP A 47 3.42 -3.95 -2.02
N PHE A 48 3.46 -5.28 -1.87
CA PHE A 48 2.30 -6.06 -1.46
C PHE A 48 1.89 -5.76 -0.01
N VAL A 49 2.84 -5.62 0.90
CA VAL A 49 2.55 -5.27 2.31
C VAL A 49 1.93 -3.87 2.39
N ILE A 50 2.46 -2.90 1.62
CA ILE A 50 1.90 -1.54 1.53
C ILE A 50 0.48 -1.56 0.95
N ARG A 51 0.23 -2.33 -0.12
CA ARG A 51 -1.12 -2.48 -0.69
C ARG A 51 -2.12 -3.03 0.33
N ASN A 52 -1.70 -4.01 1.13
CA ASN A 52 -2.54 -4.57 2.18
C ASN A 52 -2.86 -3.54 3.25
N ALA A 53 -1.86 -2.77 3.70
CA ALA A 53 -2.08 -1.70 4.68
C ALA A 53 -3.00 -0.59 4.14
N VAL A 54 -2.91 -0.23 2.86
CA VAL A 54 -3.85 0.69 2.21
C VAL A 54 -5.26 0.14 2.23
N ALA A 55 -5.46 -1.13 1.86
CA ALA A 55 -6.79 -1.76 1.91
C ALA A 55 -7.38 -1.74 3.32
N LEU A 56 -6.60 -2.15 4.33
CA LEU A 56 -7.01 -2.12 5.73
C LEU A 56 -7.33 -0.70 6.24
N THR A 57 -6.57 0.30 5.80
CA THR A 57 -6.80 1.70 6.16
C THR A 57 -8.11 2.20 5.55
N LEU A 58 -8.37 1.90 4.28
CA LEU A 58 -9.62 2.27 3.61
C LEU A 58 -10.84 1.54 4.19
N GLU A 59 -10.72 0.26 4.52
CA GLU A 59 -11.79 -0.49 5.21
C GLU A 59 -12.09 0.09 6.59
N SER A 60 -11.06 0.47 7.34
CA SER A 60 -11.21 1.09 8.66
C SER A 60 -11.88 2.47 8.59
N ASP A 61 -11.58 3.26 7.54
CA ASP A 61 -12.18 4.57 7.30
C ASP A 61 -13.65 4.43 6.83
N GLY A 62 -13.92 3.47 5.94
CA GLY A 62 -15.27 3.19 5.42
C GLY A 62 -16.23 2.56 6.43
N THR A 63 -15.72 1.91 7.50
CA THR A 63 -16.55 1.29 8.55
C THR A 63 -17.12 2.32 9.55
N LEU A 64 -16.74 3.60 9.45
CA LEU A 64 -17.24 4.68 10.31
C LEU A 64 -18.53 5.37 9.80
N HIS A 65 -19.22 4.80 8.81
CA HIS A 65 -20.44 5.37 8.20
C HIS A 65 -21.73 4.63 8.53
#